data_AF-A0A2V8JF76-F1
#
_entry.id   AF-A0A2V8JF76-F1
#
_cell.length_a   1.000
_cell.length_b   1.000
_cell.length_c   1.000
_cell.angle_alpha   90.00
_cell.angle_beta   90.00
_cell.angle_gamma   90.00
#
_symmetry.space_group_name_H-M   'P 1'
#
loop_
_entity.id
_entity.type
_entity.pdbx_description
1 polymer ?
#
loop_
_entity_poly.entity_id
_entity_poly.type
_entity_poly.pdbx_seq_one_letter_code
_entity_poly.pdbx_strand_id
1 'polypeptide(L)'
;MIVAPRAVCDAASLSFGEGLEVLISRKLDTLSPGEILEVSSDDPSIEHDLRAWSRFMAHEWRGMRVENSRFICSIQRGAAQRIIAKRLPLEAVTNIPAIANPQTGFSPRGATVEDGSPGFPFDVLDANLAWNPEAATLYERAVSAQWNAATDILWNALPAIGLELEQSVCQLMTFLAENEFAALYVPAKWIPRIHPHFVETIMFLSTQICDEARHIEVFVKRALANGGGLQFSSASTERSLKTLLDREDFLEASFLLSVLGEGTFLDLLRFIEAHAPDAVTAEIARRSRIDEARHVQFSIAHMKHAIESDPNFKQKLAAAARERAASLAEVRSVNPLVEESLIVLAAGGLQPDRLPAGVRAVRELYDTMHENRIKRLQQIGFSSEDSEHLSQSHTPNFM
;
A
#
# COMPACT_ATOMS: atom_id res chain seq x y z
N MET A 1 31.38 -50.34 2.19
CA MET A 1 31.90 -48.96 2.02
C MET A 1 31.38 -48.14 3.19
N ILE A 2 32.26 -47.52 3.98
CA ILE A 2 31.86 -46.58 5.02
C ILE A 2 31.37 -45.32 4.28
N VAL A 3 30.06 -45.06 4.35
CA VAL A 3 29.48 -43.84 3.77
C VAL A 3 29.90 -42.68 4.66
N ALA A 4 30.61 -41.70 4.09
CA ALA A 4 31.05 -40.52 4.83
C ALA A 4 29.85 -39.74 5.38
N PRO A 5 29.92 -39.21 6.61
CA PRO A 5 28.83 -38.42 7.17
C PRO A 5 28.62 -37.14 6.36
N ARG A 6 27.36 -36.81 6.07
CA ARG A 6 27.00 -35.57 5.36
C ARG A 6 26.98 -34.37 6.30
N ALA A 7 26.65 -34.60 7.57
CA ALA A 7 26.66 -33.61 8.63
C ALA A 7 27.23 -34.21 9.92
N VAL A 8 27.79 -33.34 10.76
CA VAL A 8 28.31 -33.68 12.09
C VAL A 8 27.66 -32.76 13.13
N CYS A 9 27.46 -33.30 14.33
CA CYS A 9 26.88 -32.62 15.47
C CYS A 9 27.70 -32.93 16.73
N ASP A 10 28.16 -31.90 17.43
CA ASP A 10 28.76 -32.06 18.76
C ASP A 10 27.66 -31.84 19.82
N ALA A 11 27.38 -32.89 20.59
CA ALA A 11 26.42 -32.90 21.68
C ALA A 11 27.04 -32.56 23.05
N ALA A 12 28.38 -32.53 23.17
CA ALA A 12 29.08 -32.46 24.46
C ALA A 12 28.47 -33.44 25.49
N SER A 13 28.19 -32.99 26.71
CA SER A 13 27.52 -33.78 27.76
C SER A 13 25.99 -33.65 27.75
N LEU A 14 25.37 -33.08 26.71
CA LEU A 14 23.92 -32.88 26.64
C LEU A 14 23.20 -34.22 26.51
N SER A 15 22.38 -34.56 27.49
CA SER A 15 21.57 -35.79 27.46
C SER A 15 20.23 -35.60 26.74
N PHE A 16 19.54 -36.71 26.43
CA PHE A 16 18.17 -36.68 25.92
C PHE A 16 17.15 -36.11 26.93
N GLY A 17 17.44 -36.14 28.23
CA GLY A 17 16.62 -35.50 29.25
C GLY A 17 16.75 -33.97 29.26
N GLU A 18 17.77 -33.43 28.59
CA GLU A 18 18.15 -32.02 28.62
C GLU A 18 18.01 -31.32 27.25
N GLY A 19 17.47 -32.02 26.24
CA GLY A 19 17.14 -31.43 24.93
C GLY A 19 18.04 -31.84 23.76
N LEU A 20 18.86 -32.90 23.91
CA LEU A 20 19.69 -33.41 22.81
C LEU A 20 18.86 -33.78 21.56
N GLU A 21 17.64 -34.28 21.73
CA GLU A 21 16.73 -34.62 20.65
C GLU A 21 16.41 -33.42 19.75
N VAL A 22 16.37 -32.21 20.30
CA VAL A 22 16.13 -30.98 19.53
C VAL A 22 17.31 -30.71 18.60
N LEU A 23 18.53 -30.81 19.13
CA LEU A 23 19.77 -30.58 18.39
C LEU A 23 19.90 -31.58 17.24
N ILE A 24 19.68 -32.86 17.53
CA ILE A 24 19.77 -33.94 16.53
C ILE A 24 18.67 -33.80 15.48
N SER A 25 17.42 -33.52 15.89
CA SER A 25 16.32 -33.33 14.94
C SER A 25 16.59 -32.18 13.97
N ARG A 26 17.10 -31.03 14.46
CA ARG A 26 17.42 -29.87 13.61
C ARG A 26 18.52 -30.15 12.60
N LYS A 27 19.52 -30.97 12.97
CA LYS A 27 20.57 -31.41 12.04
C LYS A 27 20.03 -32.40 11.01
N LEU A 28 19.19 -33.34 11.42
CA LEU A 28 18.53 -34.28 10.52
C LEU A 28 17.54 -33.61 9.55
N ASP A 29 16.94 -32.48 9.92
CA ASP A 29 16.08 -31.66 9.04
C ASP A 29 16.86 -31.05 7.86
N THR A 30 18.20 -31.00 7.91
CA THR A 30 19.05 -30.55 6.79
C THR A 30 19.50 -31.67 5.86
N LEU A 31 19.19 -32.93 6.20
CA LEU A 31 19.61 -34.12 5.47
C LEU A 31 18.46 -34.69 4.63
N SER A 32 18.81 -35.20 3.45
CA SER A 32 17.91 -36.00 2.62
C SER A 32 17.80 -37.43 3.16
N PRO A 33 16.68 -38.14 2.93
CA PRO A 33 16.56 -39.56 3.28
C PRO A 33 17.74 -40.36 2.72
N GLY A 34 18.38 -41.14 3.58
CA GLY A 34 19.57 -41.92 3.26
C GLY A 34 20.91 -41.24 3.57
N GLU A 35 20.95 -39.94 3.90
CA GLU A 35 22.18 -39.27 4.33
C GLU A 35 22.47 -39.52 5.82
N ILE A 36 23.75 -39.50 6.19
CA ILE A 36 24.23 -39.84 7.54
C ILE A 36 24.55 -38.56 8.34
N LEU A 37 24.04 -38.51 9.57
CA LEU A 37 24.45 -37.60 10.63
C LEU A 37 25.37 -38.34 11.60
N GLU A 38 26.51 -37.72 11.93
CA GLU A 38 27.39 -38.17 13.00
C GLU A 38 27.20 -37.28 14.24
N VAL A 39 27.00 -37.89 15.41
CA VAL A 39 26.81 -37.21 16.69
C VAL A 39 27.95 -37.59 17.62
N SER A 40 28.72 -36.61 18.10
CA SER A 40 29.76 -36.80 19.11
C SER A 40 29.24 -36.41 20.48
N SER A 41 29.42 -37.25 21.51
CA SER A 41 28.94 -37.00 22.86
C SER A 41 29.92 -37.50 23.94
N ASP A 42 29.92 -36.82 25.08
CA ASP A 42 30.59 -37.23 26.33
C ASP A 42 29.62 -38.01 27.26
N ASP A 43 28.32 -38.04 26.95
CA ASP A 43 27.29 -38.69 27.76
C ASP A 43 27.29 -40.22 27.54
N PRO A 44 27.53 -41.04 28.59
CA PRO A 44 27.56 -42.49 28.46
C PRO A 44 26.21 -43.12 28.09
N SER A 45 25.07 -42.42 28.26
CA SER A 45 23.76 -42.99 27.88
C SER A 45 23.46 -42.87 26.38
N ILE A 46 24.26 -42.10 25.63
CA ILE A 46 24.00 -41.73 24.24
C ILE A 46 23.68 -42.91 23.33
N GLU A 47 24.37 -44.04 23.47
CA GLU A 47 24.14 -45.21 22.61
C GLU A 47 22.71 -45.75 22.78
N HIS A 48 22.27 -45.89 24.04
CA HIS A 48 20.96 -46.43 24.36
C HIS A 48 19.86 -45.48 23.90
N ASP A 49 19.99 -44.21 24.28
CA ASP A 49 18.95 -43.20 24.07
C ASP A 49 18.82 -42.85 22.58
N LEU A 50 19.95 -42.66 21.89
CA LEU A 50 19.95 -42.29 20.48
C LEU A 50 19.42 -43.41 19.59
N ARG A 51 19.74 -44.66 19.91
CA ARG A 51 19.24 -45.82 19.18
C ARG A 51 17.74 -46.00 19.38
N ALA A 52 17.25 -45.84 20.61
CA ALA A 52 15.84 -45.91 20.93
C ALA A 52 15.06 -44.79 20.22
N TRP A 53 15.56 -43.56 20.30
CA TRP A 53 14.98 -42.38 19.66
C TRP A 53 14.98 -42.49 18.14
N SER A 54 16.08 -42.95 17.53
CA SER A 54 16.18 -43.14 16.08
C SER A 54 15.09 -44.08 15.57
N ARG A 55 14.87 -45.22 16.25
CA ARG A 55 13.79 -46.14 15.90
C ARG A 55 12.40 -45.48 16.03
N PHE A 56 12.17 -44.73 17.11
CA PHE A 56 10.89 -44.06 17.36
C PHE A 56 10.57 -43.01 16.29
N MET A 57 11.57 -42.26 15.84
CA MET A 57 11.46 -41.22 14.81
C MET A 57 11.61 -41.75 13.37
N ALA A 58 11.63 -43.08 13.19
CA ALA A 58 11.82 -43.75 11.90
C ALA A 58 13.11 -43.31 11.18
N HIS A 59 14.23 -43.30 11.89
CA HIS A 59 15.60 -43.17 11.38
C HIS A 59 16.36 -44.49 11.59
N GLU A 60 17.45 -44.68 10.86
CA GLU A 60 18.21 -45.92 10.91
C GLU A 60 19.52 -45.75 11.68
N TRP A 61 19.67 -46.50 12.77
CA TRP A 61 20.93 -46.56 13.53
C TRP A 61 22.02 -47.27 12.71
N ARG A 62 23.18 -46.63 12.54
CA ARG A 62 24.31 -47.19 11.78
C ARG A 62 25.46 -47.71 12.64
N GLY A 63 25.53 -47.29 13.89
CA GLY A 63 26.51 -47.80 14.84
C GLY A 63 27.11 -46.71 15.72
N MET A 64 27.98 -47.14 16.63
CA MET A 64 28.76 -46.27 17.48
C MET A 64 30.22 -46.72 17.45
N ARG A 65 31.13 -45.76 17.55
CA ARG A 65 32.54 -45.97 17.84
C ARG A 65 32.98 -45.03 18.95
N VAL A 66 34.12 -45.33 19.58
CA VAL A 66 34.74 -44.46 20.57
C VAL A 66 36.01 -43.89 19.97
N GLU A 67 36.11 -42.57 19.92
CA GLU A 67 37.30 -41.84 19.44
C GLU A 67 37.66 -40.77 20.46
N ASN A 68 38.93 -40.71 20.88
CA ASN A 68 39.43 -39.72 21.84
C ASN A 68 38.61 -39.63 23.15
N SER A 69 38.16 -40.77 23.68
CA SER A 69 37.30 -40.88 24.87
C SER A 69 35.88 -40.30 24.71
N ARG A 70 35.44 -40.03 23.48
CA ARG A 70 34.08 -39.57 23.15
C ARG A 70 33.33 -40.64 22.37
N PHE A 71 32.02 -40.70 22.56
CA PHE A 71 31.13 -41.54 21.79
C PHE A 71 30.80 -40.87 20.47
N ILE A 72 31.00 -41.58 19.36
CA ILE A 72 30.67 -41.11 18.02
C ILE A 72 29.61 -42.04 17.43
N CYS A 73 28.40 -41.53 17.31
CA CYS A 73 27.22 -42.28 16.87
C CYS A 73 26.82 -41.86 15.46
N SER A 74 26.50 -42.84 14.60
CA SER A 74 26.05 -42.59 13.23
C SER A 74 24.58 -42.96 13.08
N ILE A 75 23.79 -42.01 12.55
CA ILE A 75 22.36 -42.19 12.25
C ILE A 75 22.15 -41.86 10.79
N GLN A 76 21.44 -42.70 10.07
CA GLN A 76 20.97 -42.37 8.73
C GLN A 76 19.55 -41.85 8.77
N ARG A 77 19.33 -40.72 8.08
CA ARG A 77 18.04 -40.07 7.93
C ARG A 77 17.05 -41.03 7.26
N GLY A 78 15.98 -41.38 7.96
CA GLY A 78 14.88 -42.16 7.34
C GLY A 78 13.89 -41.28 6.57
N ALA A 79 12.81 -41.86 6.06
CA ALA A 79 11.86 -41.18 5.18
C ALA A 79 10.84 -40.27 5.89
N ALA A 80 10.67 -40.40 7.21
CA ALA A 80 9.69 -39.62 7.96
C ALA A 80 10.04 -38.12 7.99
N GLN A 81 9.19 -37.26 7.44
CA GLN A 81 9.38 -35.80 7.48
C GLN A 81 8.63 -35.20 8.66
N ARG A 82 9.27 -34.28 9.39
CA ARG A 82 8.64 -33.54 10.49
C ARG A 82 7.72 -32.42 9.98
N ILE A 83 8.05 -31.88 8.81
CA ILE A 83 7.32 -30.80 8.15
C ILE A 83 7.07 -31.27 6.72
N ILE A 84 5.82 -31.33 6.30
CA ILE A 84 5.43 -31.66 4.93
C ILE A 84 5.42 -30.36 4.14
N ALA A 85 6.62 -29.90 3.79
CA ALA A 85 6.81 -28.67 3.05
C ALA A 85 8.12 -28.70 2.26
N LYS A 86 8.14 -27.98 1.14
CA LYS A 86 9.36 -27.79 0.34
C LYS A 86 10.04 -26.49 0.71
N ARG A 87 11.25 -26.58 1.26
CA ARG A 87 12.05 -25.39 1.57
C ARG A 87 12.39 -24.63 0.28
N LEU A 88 12.15 -23.33 0.29
CA LEU A 88 12.48 -22.42 -0.79
C LEU A 88 13.91 -21.89 -0.63
N PRO A 89 14.60 -21.58 -1.74
CA PRO A 89 15.92 -20.96 -1.70
C PRO A 89 15.81 -19.48 -1.27
N LEU A 90 16.89 -18.89 -0.78
CA LEU A 90 16.85 -17.55 -0.17
C LEU A 90 16.44 -16.45 -1.17
N GLU A 91 16.77 -16.62 -2.45
CA GLU A 91 16.42 -15.67 -3.51
C GLU A 91 14.90 -15.58 -3.73
N ALA A 92 14.12 -16.53 -3.22
CA ALA A 92 12.66 -16.51 -3.28
C ALA A 92 12.05 -15.31 -2.53
N VAL A 93 12.77 -14.70 -1.59
CA VAL A 93 12.32 -13.49 -0.86
C VAL A 93 12.23 -12.28 -1.79
N THR A 94 13.18 -12.15 -2.73
CA THR A 94 13.25 -11.02 -3.66
C THR A 94 12.57 -11.28 -4.99
N ASN A 95 12.21 -12.54 -5.28
CA ASN A 95 11.55 -12.90 -6.53
C ASN A 95 10.05 -12.61 -6.47
N ILE A 96 9.59 -11.64 -7.26
CA ILE A 96 8.17 -11.33 -7.39
C ILE A 96 7.53 -12.38 -8.32
N PRO A 97 6.60 -13.21 -7.82
CA PRO A 97 5.96 -14.21 -8.66
C PRO A 97 5.03 -13.51 -9.66
N ALA A 98 5.05 -13.92 -10.93
CA ALA A 98 4.13 -13.38 -11.94
C ALA A 98 2.65 -13.56 -11.53
N ILE A 99 2.32 -14.73 -10.98
CA ILE A 99 1.02 -15.02 -10.36
C ILE A 99 1.29 -15.57 -8.96
N ALA A 100 0.71 -14.97 -7.93
CA ALA A 100 0.80 -15.44 -6.56
C ALA A 100 -0.02 -16.73 -6.36
N ASN A 101 0.52 -17.68 -5.60
CA ASN A 101 -0.20 -18.92 -5.27
C ASN A 101 -1.17 -18.67 -4.10
N PRO A 102 -2.49 -18.74 -4.32
CA PRO A 102 -3.49 -18.44 -3.28
C PRO A 102 -3.43 -19.40 -2.09
N GLN A 103 -2.77 -20.56 -2.22
CA GLN A 103 -2.57 -21.52 -1.13
C GLN A 103 -1.48 -21.09 -0.14
N THR A 104 -0.71 -20.04 -0.46
CA THR A 104 0.35 -19.55 0.44
C THR A 104 -0.18 -18.62 1.52
N GLY A 105 -1.42 -18.13 1.38
CA GLY A 105 -2.10 -17.38 2.44
C GLY A 105 -1.30 -16.19 2.94
N PHE A 106 -1.20 -16.05 4.27
CA PHE A 106 -0.39 -15.01 4.92
C PHE A 106 1.11 -15.32 5.00
N SER A 107 1.58 -16.40 4.36
CA SER A 107 3.00 -16.71 4.33
C SER A 107 3.78 -15.55 3.71
N PRO A 108 4.80 -15.00 4.39
CA PRO A 108 5.70 -14.03 3.78
C PRO A 108 6.34 -14.62 2.54
N ARG A 109 6.61 -13.76 1.54
CA ARG A 109 7.29 -14.16 0.32
C ARG A 109 8.65 -14.79 0.65
N GLY A 110 8.88 -16.02 0.18
CA GLY A 110 10.08 -16.82 0.45
C GLY A 110 9.99 -17.75 1.67
N ALA A 111 8.91 -17.69 2.47
CA ALA A 111 8.68 -18.65 3.53
C ALA A 111 8.22 -20.01 2.98
N THR A 112 8.52 -21.06 3.75
CA THR A 112 8.15 -22.44 3.42
C THR A 112 6.73 -22.71 3.92
N VAL A 113 5.82 -23.07 3.01
CA VAL A 113 4.40 -23.31 3.32
C VAL A 113 4.15 -24.79 3.50
N GLU A 114 3.50 -25.14 4.61
CA GLU A 114 3.07 -26.51 4.89
C GLU A 114 1.85 -26.90 4.04
N ASP A 115 1.89 -28.13 3.54
CA ASP A 115 0.76 -28.72 2.82
C ASP A 115 -0.48 -28.77 3.73
N GLY A 116 -1.64 -28.39 3.18
CA GLY A 116 -2.90 -28.35 3.93
C GLY A 116 -3.25 -26.98 4.53
N SER A 117 -2.50 -25.93 4.21
CA SER A 117 -2.87 -24.55 4.51
C SER A 117 -4.29 -24.20 3.99
N PRO A 118 -5.11 -23.44 4.75
CA PRO A 118 -6.45 -23.08 4.31
C PRO A 118 -6.42 -22.13 3.11
N GLY A 119 -7.51 -22.11 2.34
CA GLY A 119 -7.69 -21.12 1.28
C GLY A 119 -8.03 -19.74 1.84
N PHE A 120 -7.48 -18.69 1.22
CA PHE A 120 -7.76 -17.30 1.54
C PHE A 120 -8.46 -16.59 0.38
N PRO A 121 -9.30 -15.57 0.64
CA PRO A 121 -10.09 -14.90 -0.40
C PRO A 121 -9.29 -13.82 -1.17
N PHE A 122 -7.98 -14.00 -1.35
CA PHE A 122 -7.19 -13.08 -2.18
C PHE A 122 -7.52 -13.30 -3.64
N ASP A 123 -7.93 -12.24 -4.33
CA ASP A 123 -8.31 -12.28 -5.75
C ASP A 123 -7.46 -11.36 -6.64
N VAL A 124 -6.62 -10.51 -6.06
CA VAL A 124 -5.57 -9.79 -6.80
C VAL A 124 -4.26 -10.57 -6.70
N LEU A 125 -4.09 -11.52 -7.64
CA LEU A 125 -2.98 -12.48 -7.66
C LEU A 125 -1.92 -12.19 -8.73
N ASP A 126 -2.24 -11.40 -9.75
CA ASP A 126 -1.33 -11.11 -10.86
C ASP A 126 -0.40 -9.95 -10.51
N ALA A 127 0.92 -10.14 -10.68
CA ALA A 127 1.93 -9.12 -10.43
C ALA A 127 1.72 -7.88 -11.31
N ASN A 128 1.28 -8.04 -12.55
CA ASN A 128 1.01 -6.91 -13.44
C ASN A 128 -0.13 -6.02 -12.90
N LEU A 129 -0.99 -6.58 -12.04
CA LEU A 129 -2.09 -5.87 -11.38
C LEU A 129 -1.73 -5.37 -9.99
N ALA A 130 -0.91 -6.12 -9.24
CA ALA A 130 -0.69 -5.86 -7.82
C ALA A 130 0.67 -5.23 -7.50
N TRP A 131 1.70 -5.47 -8.31
CA TRP A 131 3.07 -5.08 -8.01
C TRP A 131 3.46 -3.78 -8.69
N ASN A 132 4.25 -2.99 -7.97
CA ASN A 132 4.82 -1.75 -8.45
C ASN A 132 6.31 -1.71 -8.03
N PRO A 133 7.25 -1.56 -8.99
CA PRO A 133 8.68 -1.57 -8.69
C PRO A 133 9.13 -0.39 -7.80
N GLU A 134 8.38 0.72 -7.76
CA GLU A 134 8.68 1.88 -6.92
C GLU A 134 8.06 1.77 -5.51
N ALA A 135 7.17 0.80 -5.26
CA ALA A 135 6.36 0.72 -4.04
C ALA A 135 7.20 0.71 -2.76
N ALA A 136 8.28 -0.08 -2.72
CA ALA A 136 9.15 -0.15 -1.55
C ALA A 136 9.81 1.21 -1.25
N THR A 137 10.36 1.86 -2.27
CA THR A 137 11.00 3.18 -2.13
C THR A 137 9.99 4.25 -1.70
N LEU A 138 8.79 4.21 -2.25
CA LEU A 138 7.72 5.15 -1.89
C LEU A 138 7.22 4.93 -0.46
N TYR A 139 7.11 3.68 -0.03
CA TYR A 139 6.81 3.32 1.35
C TYR A 139 7.86 3.89 2.32
N GLU A 140 9.15 3.67 2.07
CA GLU A 140 10.23 4.20 2.92
C GLU A 140 10.19 5.74 3.01
N ARG A 141 9.89 6.40 1.88
CA ARG A 141 9.69 7.86 1.84
C ARG A 141 8.48 8.28 2.68
N ALA A 142 7.36 7.58 2.58
CA ALA A 142 6.15 7.90 3.33
C ALA A 142 6.34 7.72 4.84
N VAL A 143 6.96 6.62 5.28
CA VAL A 143 7.28 6.38 6.69
C VAL A 143 8.24 7.43 7.25
N SER A 144 9.20 7.87 6.44
CA SER A 144 10.17 8.90 6.86
C SER A 144 9.58 10.32 6.90
N ALA A 145 8.48 10.58 6.18
CA ALA A 145 7.88 11.90 6.01
C ALA A 145 6.63 12.14 6.88
N GLN A 146 6.39 11.28 7.87
CA GLN A 146 5.23 11.39 8.76
C GLN A 146 5.21 12.73 9.51
N TRP A 147 4.00 13.27 9.70
CA TRP A 147 3.73 14.46 10.48
C TRP A 147 2.50 14.27 11.35
N ASN A 148 2.31 15.11 12.36
CA ASN A 148 1.21 15.01 13.31
C ASN A 148 0.30 16.23 13.24
N ALA A 149 -0.98 15.99 12.98
CA ALA A 149 -2.02 17.02 12.88
C ALA A 149 -2.13 17.90 14.13
N ALA A 150 -1.90 17.36 15.32
CA ALA A 150 -2.04 18.08 16.58
C ALA A 150 -0.80 18.93 16.93
N THR A 151 0.41 18.48 16.60
CA THR A 151 1.66 19.12 17.06
C THR A 151 2.43 19.88 15.98
N ASP A 152 2.31 19.47 14.71
CA ASP A 152 3.10 20.05 13.61
C ASP A 152 2.37 21.19 12.90
N ILE A 153 1.09 21.38 13.21
CA ILE A 153 0.29 22.53 12.80
C ILE A 153 0.17 23.50 13.97
N LEU A 154 0.53 24.76 13.76
CA LEU A 154 0.50 25.79 14.80
C LEU A 154 -0.91 26.36 15.02
N TRP A 155 -1.84 25.52 15.50
CA TRP A 155 -3.26 25.88 15.68
C TRP A 155 -3.48 27.14 16.51
N ASN A 156 -2.66 27.39 17.52
CA ASN A 156 -2.77 28.58 18.38
C ASN A 156 -2.43 29.89 17.65
N ALA A 157 -1.86 29.83 16.45
CA ALA A 157 -1.59 30.98 15.60
C ALA A 157 -2.69 31.24 14.57
N LEU A 158 -3.79 30.47 14.59
CA LEU A 158 -4.93 30.68 13.69
C LEU A 158 -5.62 32.03 14.03
N PRO A 159 -5.59 33.03 13.13
CA PRO A 159 -6.22 34.30 13.38
C PRO A 159 -7.74 34.21 13.13
N ALA A 160 -8.51 35.07 13.79
CA ALA A 160 -9.88 35.33 13.38
C ALA A 160 -9.88 36.11 12.05
N ILE A 161 -10.65 35.65 11.07
CA ILE A 161 -10.84 36.31 9.77
C ILE A 161 -12.31 36.71 9.59
N GLY A 162 -12.62 37.42 8.50
CA GLY A 162 -14.00 37.84 8.22
C GLY A 162 -14.93 36.64 8.00
N LEU A 163 -16.15 36.73 8.52
CA LEU A 163 -17.13 35.62 8.54
C LEU A 163 -17.31 34.94 7.18
N GLU A 164 -17.49 35.73 6.12
CA GLU A 164 -17.72 35.22 4.76
C GLU A 164 -16.52 34.42 4.24
N LEU A 165 -15.31 34.90 4.50
CA LEU A 165 -14.08 34.20 4.11
C LEU A 165 -13.86 32.94 4.94
N GLU A 166 -14.18 32.99 6.24
CA GLU A 166 -14.14 31.83 7.13
C GLU A 166 -15.13 30.75 6.68
N GLN A 167 -16.35 31.12 6.29
CA GLN A 167 -17.35 30.19 5.75
C GLN A 167 -16.88 29.54 4.44
N SER A 168 -16.26 30.31 3.53
CA SER A 168 -15.67 29.76 2.31
C SER A 168 -14.54 28.77 2.61
N VAL A 169 -13.63 29.10 3.53
CA VAL A 169 -12.59 28.14 3.98
C VAL A 169 -13.25 26.88 4.53
N CYS A 170 -14.25 27.01 5.39
CA CYS A 170 -14.95 25.88 5.98
C CYS A 170 -15.66 25.00 4.92
N GLN A 171 -16.23 25.60 3.89
CA GLN A 171 -16.88 24.87 2.79
C GLN A 171 -15.87 24.07 1.97
N LEU A 172 -14.68 24.64 1.71
CA LEU A 172 -13.58 23.94 1.06
C LEU A 172 -13.05 22.80 1.92
N MET A 173 -12.84 23.04 3.22
CA MET A 173 -12.39 21.98 4.15
C MET A 173 -13.40 20.84 4.27
N THR A 174 -14.70 21.16 4.24
CA THR A 174 -15.76 20.14 4.24
C THR A 174 -15.70 19.29 2.97
N PHE A 175 -15.61 19.95 1.81
CA PHE A 175 -15.47 19.27 0.53
C PHE A 175 -14.21 18.40 0.45
N LEU A 176 -13.06 18.91 0.93
CA LEU A 176 -11.82 18.14 0.98
C LEU A 176 -11.98 16.91 1.86
N ALA A 177 -12.51 17.06 3.09
CA ALA A 177 -12.71 15.93 4.00
C ALA A 177 -13.60 14.80 3.41
N GLU A 178 -14.65 15.15 2.65
CA GLU A 178 -15.48 14.16 1.93
C GLU A 178 -14.67 13.36 0.91
N ASN A 179 -13.84 14.07 0.15
CA ASN A 179 -12.96 13.47 -0.84
C ASN A 179 -11.91 12.57 -0.19
N GLU A 180 -11.35 12.98 0.95
CA GLU A 180 -10.41 12.15 1.70
C GLU A 180 -11.05 10.87 2.26
N PHE A 181 -12.35 10.85 2.58
CA PHE A 181 -13.02 9.59 2.89
C PHE A 181 -13.02 8.63 1.71
N ALA A 182 -13.21 9.11 0.48
CA ALA A 182 -13.12 8.26 -0.70
C ALA A 182 -11.67 7.79 -0.93
N ALA A 183 -10.70 8.70 -0.83
CA ALA A 183 -9.28 8.38 -0.92
C ALA A 183 -8.83 7.40 0.17
N LEU A 184 -9.50 7.36 1.32
CA LEU A 184 -9.27 6.37 2.37
C LEU A 184 -9.93 5.02 2.06
N TYR A 185 -11.23 5.01 1.76
CA TYR A 185 -12.01 3.77 1.64
C TYR A 185 -11.68 2.99 0.37
N VAL A 186 -11.40 3.67 -0.75
CA VAL A 186 -11.13 3.03 -2.03
C VAL A 186 -9.87 2.16 -1.98
N PRO A 187 -8.68 2.62 -1.54
CA PRO A 187 -7.52 1.74 -1.38
C PRO A 187 -7.68 0.74 -0.24
N ALA A 188 -8.35 1.10 0.86
CA ALA A 188 -8.59 0.20 1.99
C ALA A 188 -9.34 -1.08 1.58
N LYS A 189 -10.31 -1.00 0.65
CA LYS A 189 -11.06 -2.16 0.17
C LYS A 189 -10.21 -3.18 -0.60
N TRP A 190 -9.03 -2.77 -1.07
CA TRP A 190 -8.12 -3.60 -1.85
C TRP A 190 -7.05 -4.31 -1.01
N ILE A 191 -6.65 -3.73 0.12
CA ILE A 191 -5.67 -4.35 1.03
C ILE A 191 -6.01 -5.82 1.37
N PRO A 192 -7.24 -6.19 1.77
CA PRO A 192 -7.56 -7.58 2.10
C PRO A 192 -7.67 -8.51 0.88
N ARG A 193 -7.64 -7.96 -0.35
CA ARG A 193 -7.79 -8.67 -1.63
C ARG A 193 -6.45 -8.92 -2.32
N ILE A 194 -5.46 -8.07 -2.07
CA ILE A 194 -4.09 -8.19 -2.61
C ILE A 194 -3.34 -9.31 -1.89
N HIS A 195 -2.74 -10.21 -2.66
CA HIS A 195 -1.96 -11.29 -2.09
C HIS A 195 -0.73 -10.76 -1.32
N PRO A 196 -0.40 -11.28 -0.12
CA PRO A 196 0.78 -10.87 0.68
C PRO A 196 2.16 -11.03 0.00
N HIS A 197 2.21 -11.61 -1.20
CA HIS A 197 3.45 -11.68 -1.98
C HIS A 197 3.73 -10.38 -2.72
N PHE A 198 2.78 -9.45 -2.76
CA PHE A 198 2.93 -8.07 -3.25
C PHE A 198 2.93 -7.09 -2.06
N VAL A 199 3.65 -7.45 -1.00
CA VAL A 199 3.64 -6.76 0.30
C VAL A 199 4.03 -5.29 0.19
N GLU A 200 4.91 -4.93 -0.73
CA GLU A 200 5.34 -3.54 -0.94
C GLU A 200 4.16 -2.62 -1.29
N THR A 201 3.25 -3.10 -2.13
CA THR A 201 2.01 -2.39 -2.45
C THR A 201 1.11 -2.25 -1.23
N ILE A 202 0.93 -3.34 -0.46
CA ILE A 202 0.10 -3.32 0.76
C ILE A 202 0.67 -2.32 1.78
N MET A 203 1.99 -2.32 1.98
CA MET A 203 2.68 -1.41 2.87
C MET A 203 2.50 0.04 2.43
N PHE A 204 2.67 0.34 1.15
CA PHE A 204 2.45 1.70 0.63
C PHE A 204 0.99 2.14 0.81
N LEU A 205 0.01 1.32 0.40
CA LEU A 205 -1.42 1.63 0.56
C LEU A 205 -1.79 1.85 2.03
N SER A 206 -1.14 1.15 2.95
CA SER A 206 -1.33 1.36 4.39
C SER A 206 -0.83 2.73 4.84
N THR A 207 0.27 3.23 4.27
CA THR A 207 0.75 4.60 4.54
C THR A 207 -0.16 5.65 3.93
N GLN A 208 -0.70 5.41 2.72
CA GLN A 208 -1.70 6.28 2.11
C GLN A 208 -2.94 6.41 3.00
N ILE A 209 -3.50 5.30 3.48
CA ILE A 209 -4.65 5.34 4.41
C ILE A 209 -4.35 6.14 5.68
N CYS A 210 -3.11 6.08 6.18
CA CYS A 210 -2.68 6.88 7.33
C CYS A 210 -2.59 8.38 6.99
N ASP A 211 -2.09 8.71 5.80
CA ASP A 211 -2.09 10.08 5.26
C ASP A 211 -3.54 10.60 5.15
N GLU A 212 -4.46 9.85 4.53
CA GLU A 212 -5.85 10.32 4.35
C GLU A 212 -6.60 10.48 5.67
N ALA A 213 -6.37 9.58 6.64
CA ALA A 213 -6.93 9.73 7.98
C ALA A 213 -6.47 11.05 8.63
N ARG A 214 -5.22 11.45 8.41
CA ARG A 214 -4.67 12.72 8.88
C ARG A 214 -5.27 13.91 8.13
N HIS A 215 -5.47 13.78 6.82
CA HIS A 215 -6.06 14.83 6.00
C HIS A 215 -7.50 15.12 6.44
N ILE A 216 -8.31 14.07 6.65
CA ILE A 216 -9.65 14.18 7.26
C ILE A 216 -9.57 14.93 8.60
N GLU A 217 -8.65 14.53 9.49
CA GLU A 217 -8.48 15.18 10.79
C GLU A 217 -8.22 16.69 10.65
N VAL A 218 -7.23 17.09 9.83
CA VAL A 218 -6.86 18.51 9.73
C VAL A 218 -7.91 19.33 9.00
N PHE A 219 -8.57 18.81 7.98
CA PHE A 219 -9.61 19.54 7.27
C PHE A 219 -10.84 19.74 8.17
N VAL A 220 -11.30 18.68 8.84
CA VAL A 220 -12.41 18.79 9.81
C VAL A 220 -12.04 19.76 10.93
N LYS A 221 -10.82 19.63 11.50
CA LYS A 221 -10.38 20.51 12.58
C LYS A 221 -10.28 21.97 12.12
N ARG A 222 -9.77 22.23 10.91
CA ARG A 222 -9.70 23.60 10.37
C ARG A 222 -11.08 24.19 10.16
N ALA A 223 -12.06 23.43 9.67
CA ALA A 223 -13.44 23.91 9.54
C ALA A 223 -14.07 24.28 10.89
N LEU A 224 -13.69 23.60 11.98
CA LEU A 224 -14.26 23.83 13.32
C LEU A 224 -13.53 24.92 14.13
N ALA A 225 -12.23 25.10 13.92
CA ALA A 225 -11.35 25.85 14.83
C ALA A 225 -11.71 27.33 15.04
N ASN A 226 -12.30 27.99 14.04
CA ASN A 226 -12.70 29.41 14.09
C ASN A 226 -14.22 29.63 14.17
N GLY A 227 -14.99 28.58 14.49
CA GLY A 227 -16.44 28.69 14.67
C GLY A 227 -17.27 28.75 13.38
N GLY A 228 -16.66 28.54 12.21
CA GLY A 228 -17.38 28.44 10.94
C GLY A 228 -18.20 27.15 10.82
N GLY A 229 -17.66 26.01 11.25
CA GLY A 229 -18.36 24.73 11.26
C GLY A 229 -18.23 23.96 9.95
N LEU A 230 -18.57 22.66 9.97
CA LEU A 230 -18.73 21.88 8.74
C LEU A 230 -19.91 22.43 7.91
N GLN A 231 -19.72 22.52 6.60
CA GLN A 231 -20.67 23.14 5.67
C GLN A 231 -21.41 22.09 4.83
N PHE A 232 -21.85 22.44 3.63
CA PHE A 232 -22.76 21.62 2.84
C PHE A 232 -22.05 20.48 2.10
N SER A 233 -22.59 19.28 2.28
CA SER A 233 -22.36 18.11 1.42
C SER A 233 -23.31 18.14 0.24
N SER A 234 -22.78 18.13 -0.99
CA SER A 234 -23.63 18.16 -2.18
C SER A 234 -23.91 16.75 -2.70
N ALA A 235 -25.15 16.49 -3.14
CA ALA A 235 -25.50 15.22 -3.77
C ALA A 235 -24.67 14.93 -5.03
N SER A 236 -24.19 15.97 -5.71
CA SER A 236 -23.26 15.89 -6.83
C SER A 236 -21.89 15.36 -6.42
N THR A 237 -21.33 15.86 -5.32
CA THR A 237 -20.06 15.37 -4.75
C THR A 237 -20.23 13.91 -4.35
N GLU A 238 -21.24 13.61 -3.54
CA GLU A 238 -21.51 12.25 -3.05
C GLU A 238 -21.68 11.23 -4.19
N ARG A 239 -22.36 11.63 -5.29
CA ARG A 239 -22.48 10.78 -6.47
C ARG A 239 -21.13 10.54 -7.13
N SER A 240 -20.28 11.56 -7.26
CA SER A 240 -18.91 11.41 -7.80
C SER A 240 -18.09 10.43 -6.96
N LEU A 241 -18.08 10.60 -5.63
CA LEU A 241 -17.34 9.74 -4.71
C LEU A 241 -17.86 8.30 -4.73
N LYS A 242 -19.18 8.11 -4.75
CA LYS A 242 -19.80 6.79 -4.86
C LYS A 242 -19.32 6.04 -6.10
N THR A 243 -19.20 6.72 -7.25
CA THR A 243 -18.73 6.06 -8.48
C THR A 243 -17.27 5.57 -8.39
N LEU A 244 -16.41 6.15 -7.53
CA LEU A 244 -15.07 5.60 -7.20
C LEU A 244 -15.20 4.37 -6.31
N LEU A 245 -16.01 4.48 -5.25
CA LEU A 245 -16.21 3.40 -4.29
C LEU A 245 -16.79 2.14 -4.92
N ASP A 246 -17.71 2.30 -5.87
CA ASP A 246 -18.37 1.20 -6.59
C ASP A 246 -17.47 0.48 -7.60
N ARG A 247 -16.25 0.97 -7.89
CA ARG A 247 -15.34 0.29 -8.84
C ARG A 247 -14.92 -1.07 -8.31
N GLU A 248 -15.14 -2.12 -9.09
CA GLU A 248 -14.80 -3.51 -8.74
C GLU A 248 -13.46 -3.98 -9.30
N ASP A 249 -12.77 -3.15 -10.10
CA ASP A 249 -11.43 -3.41 -10.63
C ASP A 249 -10.39 -2.50 -9.95
N PHE A 250 -9.29 -3.10 -9.49
CA PHE A 250 -8.29 -2.41 -8.68
C PHE A 250 -7.59 -1.30 -9.43
N LEU A 251 -7.14 -1.59 -10.65
CA LEU A 251 -6.36 -0.62 -11.41
C LEU A 251 -7.26 0.47 -12.01
N GLU A 252 -8.49 0.15 -12.39
CA GLU A 252 -9.46 1.19 -12.76
C GLU A 252 -9.76 2.12 -11.57
N ALA A 253 -9.98 1.56 -10.37
CA ALA A 253 -10.21 2.36 -9.17
C ALA A 253 -9.01 3.27 -8.87
N SER A 254 -7.79 2.74 -8.86
CA SER A 254 -6.56 3.48 -8.62
C SER A 254 -6.26 4.53 -9.70
N PHE A 255 -6.59 4.24 -10.96
CA PHE A 255 -6.45 5.20 -12.06
C PHE A 255 -7.40 6.38 -11.90
N LEU A 256 -8.68 6.12 -11.67
CA LEU A 256 -9.72 7.15 -11.53
C LEU A 256 -9.48 8.00 -10.27
N LEU A 257 -9.17 7.35 -9.15
CA LEU A 257 -8.89 8.04 -7.89
C LEU A 257 -7.60 8.85 -7.99
N SER A 258 -6.45 8.20 -8.18
CA SER A 258 -5.17 8.85 -7.97
C SER A 258 -4.64 9.61 -9.18
N VAL A 259 -4.71 9.02 -10.38
CA VAL A 259 -4.13 9.67 -11.57
C VAL A 259 -4.99 10.85 -12.01
N LEU A 260 -6.32 10.66 -12.01
CA LEU A 260 -7.27 11.68 -12.42
C LEU A 260 -7.68 12.59 -11.26
N GLY A 261 -8.18 12.03 -10.16
CA GLY A 261 -8.69 12.77 -8.99
C GLY A 261 -7.60 13.43 -8.14
N GLU A 262 -6.82 12.66 -7.39
CA GLU A 262 -5.73 13.16 -6.51
C GLU A 262 -4.73 14.03 -7.32
N GLY A 263 -4.46 13.64 -8.55
CA GLY A 263 -3.68 14.44 -9.48
C GLY A 263 -4.23 15.85 -9.70
N THR A 264 -5.55 16.01 -9.79
CA THR A 264 -6.23 17.32 -9.82
C THR A 264 -6.23 17.99 -8.45
N PHE A 265 -6.31 17.22 -7.36
CA PHE A 265 -6.19 17.75 -5.99
C PHE A 265 -4.83 18.39 -5.70
N LEU A 266 -3.74 17.93 -6.32
CA LEU A 266 -2.43 18.59 -6.21
C LEU A 266 -2.48 20.07 -6.62
N ASP A 267 -3.23 20.38 -7.68
CA ASP A 267 -3.40 21.74 -8.16
C ASP A 267 -4.34 22.53 -7.25
N LEU A 268 -5.41 21.90 -6.74
CA LEU A 268 -6.34 22.49 -5.77
C LEU A 268 -5.66 22.86 -4.45
N LEU A 269 -4.89 21.93 -3.87
CA LEU A 269 -4.18 22.17 -2.62
C LEU A 269 -3.10 23.24 -2.79
N ARG A 270 -2.45 23.32 -3.97
CA ARG A 270 -1.52 24.40 -4.28
C ARG A 270 -2.23 25.76 -4.36
N PHE A 271 -3.42 25.79 -4.95
CA PHE A 271 -4.24 26.99 -5.02
C PHE A 271 -4.66 27.45 -3.62
N ILE A 272 -5.13 26.52 -2.78
CA ILE A 272 -5.49 26.81 -1.39
C ILE A 272 -4.27 27.29 -0.61
N GLU A 273 -3.10 26.65 -0.77
CA GLU A 273 -1.83 27.07 -0.16
C GLU A 273 -1.47 28.51 -0.55
N ALA A 274 -1.61 28.87 -1.83
CA ALA A 274 -1.26 30.19 -2.36
C ALA A 274 -2.24 31.31 -1.95
N HIS A 275 -3.52 30.98 -1.76
CA HIS A 275 -4.58 31.93 -1.43
C HIS A 275 -5.08 31.83 0.02
N ALA A 276 -4.44 31.00 0.84
CA ALA A 276 -4.80 30.82 2.24
C ALA A 276 -4.83 32.16 2.98
N PRO A 277 -5.88 32.44 3.78
CA PRO A 277 -5.99 33.69 4.50
C PRO A 277 -5.06 33.77 5.72
N ASP A 278 -4.44 32.63 6.07
CA ASP A 278 -3.61 32.47 7.25
C ASP A 278 -2.58 31.33 7.05
N ALA A 279 -1.52 31.35 7.86
CA ALA A 279 -0.42 30.39 7.76
C ALA A 279 -0.82 28.96 8.16
N VAL A 280 -1.85 28.79 8.99
CA VAL A 280 -2.33 27.47 9.44
C VAL A 280 -3.02 26.75 8.28
N THR A 281 -3.92 27.43 7.57
CA THR A 281 -4.58 26.93 6.36
C THR A 281 -3.57 26.62 5.26
N ALA A 282 -2.59 27.50 5.05
CA ALA A 282 -1.52 27.27 4.06
C ALA A 282 -0.70 26.02 4.38
N GLU A 283 -0.31 25.84 5.65
CA GLU A 283 0.50 24.72 6.11
C GLU A 283 -0.24 23.38 5.99
N ILE A 284 -1.54 23.35 6.30
CA ILE A 284 -2.39 22.19 6.11
C ILE A 284 -2.38 21.78 4.63
N ALA A 285 -2.69 22.72 3.72
CA ALA A 285 -2.74 22.45 2.30
C ALA A 285 -1.38 21.99 1.75
N ARG A 286 -0.29 22.62 2.19
CA ARG A 286 1.08 22.26 1.80
C ARG A 286 1.44 20.83 2.20
N ARG A 287 1.13 20.40 3.43
CA ARG A 287 1.45 19.06 3.92
C ARG A 287 0.64 17.99 3.22
N SER A 288 -0.68 18.18 3.12
CA SER A 288 -1.54 17.27 2.34
C SER A 288 -1.04 17.14 0.90
N ARG A 289 -0.65 18.25 0.25
CA ARG A 289 -0.13 18.21 -1.13
C ARG A 289 1.17 17.40 -1.27
N ILE A 290 2.03 17.37 -0.25
CA ILE A 290 3.27 16.58 -0.25
C ILE A 290 2.95 15.08 -0.10
N ASP A 291 1.89 14.75 0.62
CA ASP A 291 1.38 13.39 0.77
C ASP A 291 0.74 12.90 -0.53
N GLU A 292 -0.20 13.69 -1.08
CA GLU A 292 -0.86 13.43 -2.37
C GLU A 292 0.14 13.21 -3.52
N ALA A 293 1.26 13.95 -3.51
CA ALA A 293 2.26 13.80 -4.57
C ALA A 293 2.86 12.39 -4.57
N ARG A 294 2.93 11.72 -3.42
CA ARG A 294 3.39 10.33 -3.31
C ARG A 294 2.31 9.35 -3.79
N HIS A 295 1.04 9.60 -3.45
CA HIS A 295 -0.09 8.76 -3.89
C HIS A 295 -0.19 8.75 -5.42
N VAL A 296 -0.13 9.93 -6.03
CA VAL A 296 -0.10 10.10 -7.49
C VAL A 296 1.13 9.43 -8.11
N GLN A 297 2.32 9.59 -7.51
CA GLN A 297 3.54 8.96 -8.02
C GLN A 297 3.42 7.42 -8.00
N PHE A 298 2.90 6.85 -6.92
CA PHE A 298 2.65 5.42 -6.82
C PHE A 298 1.73 4.94 -7.93
N SER A 299 0.58 5.59 -8.10
CA SER A 299 -0.41 5.18 -9.11
C SER A 299 0.10 5.36 -10.54
N ILE A 300 0.90 6.38 -10.85
CA ILE A 300 1.55 6.54 -12.16
C ILE A 300 2.51 5.36 -12.44
N ALA A 301 3.36 4.99 -11.48
CA ALA A 301 4.28 3.88 -11.64
C ALA A 301 3.53 2.54 -11.82
N HIS A 302 2.44 2.36 -11.08
CA HIS A 302 1.57 1.19 -11.18
C HIS A 302 0.89 1.09 -12.55
N MET A 303 0.33 2.18 -13.06
CA MET A 303 -0.31 2.21 -14.38
C MET A 303 0.69 1.96 -15.51
N LYS A 304 1.89 2.54 -15.43
CA LYS A 304 2.96 2.28 -16.42
C LYS A 304 3.27 0.79 -16.51
N HIS A 305 3.48 0.15 -15.37
CA HIS A 305 3.78 -1.28 -15.32
C HIS A 305 2.65 -2.12 -15.94
N ALA A 306 1.39 -1.83 -15.59
CA ALA A 306 0.24 -2.55 -16.16
C ALA A 306 0.09 -2.34 -17.67
N ILE A 307 0.32 -1.12 -18.17
CA ILE A 307 0.25 -0.77 -19.60
C ILE A 307 1.38 -1.44 -20.40
N GLU A 308 2.57 -1.55 -19.83
CA GLU A 308 3.70 -2.27 -20.45
C GLU A 308 3.41 -3.77 -20.58
N SER A 309 2.66 -4.33 -19.62
CA SER A 309 2.32 -5.76 -19.58
C SER A 309 1.10 -6.15 -20.44
N ASP A 310 0.16 -5.23 -20.70
CA ASP A 310 -1.00 -5.47 -21.56
C ASP A 310 -1.23 -4.29 -22.55
N PRO A 311 -1.02 -4.50 -23.86
CA PRO A 311 -1.24 -3.47 -24.89
C PRO A 311 -2.66 -2.89 -24.93
N ASN A 312 -3.67 -3.64 -24.47
CA ASN A 312 -5.06 -3.20 -24.46
C ASN A 312 -5.43 -2.44 -23.18
N PHE A 313 -4.54 -2.41 -22.18
CA PHE A 313 -4.85 -1.86 -20.87
C PHE A 313 -5.23 -0.37 -20.91
N LYS A 314 -4.58 0.40 -21.80
CA LYS A 314 -4.94 1.81 -22.03
C LYS A 314 -6.38 2.00 -22.48
N GLN A 315 -6.88 1.10 -23.32
CA GLN A 315 -8.26 1.16 -23.82
C GLN A 315 -9.26 0.88 -22.69
N LYS A 316 -8.92 -0.05 -21.79
CA LYS A 316 -9.69 -0.35 -20.58
C LYS A 316 -9.75 0.87 -19.65
N LEU A 317 -8.61 1.50 -19.34
CA LEU A 317 -8.57 2.71 -18.52
C LEU A 317 -9.36 3.87 -19.14
N ALA A 318 -9.23 4.08 -20.45
CA ALA A 318 -10.02 5.09 -21.16
C ALA A 318 -11.52 4.80 -21.14
N ALA A 319 -11.92 3.52 -21.24
CA ALA A 319 -13.30 3.11 -21.11
C ALA A 319 -13.85 3.40 -19.71
N ALA A 320 -13.11 3.06 -18.65
CA ALA A 320 -13.50 3.34 -17.27
C ALA A 320 -13.70 4.86 -17.02
N ALA A 321 -12.80 5.70 -17.53
CA ALA A 321 -12.96 7.16 -17.46
C ALA A 321 -14.18 7.67 -18.23
N ARG A 322 -14.44 7.13 -19.44
CA ARG A 322 -15.63 7.48 -20.23
C ARG A 322 -16.93 7.05 -19.56
N GLU A 323 -16.96 5.85 -18.98
CA GLU A 323 -18.12 5.33 -18.24
C GLU A 323 -18.42 6.19 -17.00
N ARG A 324 -17.38 6.55 -16.23
CA ARG A 324 -17.50 7.48 -15.10
C ARG A 324 -18.09 8.80 -15.55
N ALA A 325 -17.51 9.42 -16.59
CA ALA A 325 -17.99 10.68 -17.14
C ALA A 325 -19.46 10.62 -17.58
N ALA A 326 -19.85 9.53 -18.27
CA ALA A 326 -21.24 9.31 -18.69
C ALA A 326 -22.20 9.17 -17.50
N SER A 327 -21.80 8.45 -16.43
CA SER A 327 -22.61 8.28 -15.22
C SER A 327 -22.85 9.59 -14.45
N LEU A 328 -21.98 10.58 -14.67
CA LEU A 328 -22.02 11.89 -14.04
C LEU A 328 -22.52 12.99 -15.00
N ALA A 329 -22.92 12.66 -16.23
CA ALA A 329 -23.34 13.64 -17.24
C ALA A 329 -24.62 14.43 -16.87
N GLU A 330 -25.43 13.92 -15.93
CA GLU A 330 -26.57 14.64 -15.34
C GLU A 330 -26.14 15.68 -14.29
N VAL A 331 -24.93 15.54 -13.76
CA VAL A 331 -24.28 16.46 -12.82
C VAL A 331 -23.38 17.41 -13.64
N ARG A 332 -24.00 18.35 -14.37
CA ARG A 332 -23.33 19.14 -15.41
C ARG A 332 -22.43 20.27 -14.93
N SER A 333 -22.48 20.66 -13.65
CA SER A 333 -21.73 21.80 -13.14
C SER A 333 -20.88 21.40 -11.93
N VAL A 334 -19.75 22.10 -11.76
CA VAL A 334 -19.00 22.13 -10.49
C VAL A 334 -20.00 22.38 -9.37
N ASN A 335 -19.78 21.76 -8.21
CA ASN A 335 -20.52 22.13 -7.00
C ASN A 335 -20.42 23.67 -6.81
N PRO A 336 -21.52 24.43 -6.98
CA PRO A 336 -21.45 25.89 -7.03
C PRO A 336 -20.93 26.47 -5.73
N LEU A 337 -21.18 25.81 -4.59
CA LEU A 337 -20.68 26.24 -3.28
C LEU A 337 -19.16 26.11 -3.18
N VAL A 338 -18.56 25.12 -3.85
CA VAL A 338 -17.10 24.95 -3.90
C VAL A 338 -16.50 26.02 -4.83
N GLU A 339 -17.07 26.21 -6.01
CA GLU A 339 -16.59 27.23 -6.95
C GLU A 339 -16.66 28.64 -6.36
N GLU A 340 -17.80 29.00 -5.74
CA GLU A 340 -17.98 30.27 -5.02
C GLU A 340 -16.93 30.41 -3.90
N SER A 341 -16.71 29.36 -3.11
CA SER A 341 -15.74 29.40 -2.02
C SER A 341 -14.30 29.57 -2.51
N LEU A 342 -13.93 28.96 -3.64
CA LEU A 342 -12.62 29.18 -4.27
C LEU A 342 -12.46 30.63 -4.75
N ILE A 343 -13.51 31.21 -5.33
CA ILE A 343 -13.50 32.61 -5.78
C ILE A 343 -13.32 33.55 -4.58
N VAL A 344 -14.08 33.34 -3.50
CA VAL A 344 -13.99 34.15 -2.29
C VAL A 344 -12.62 34.01 -1.62
N LEU A 345 -12.08 32.80 -1.55
CA LEU A 345 -10.73 32.54 -1.04
C LEU A 345 -9.69 33.35 -1.82
N ALA A 346 -9.69 33.24 -3.16
CA ALA A 346 -8.72 33.94 -3.99
C ALA A 346 -8.90 35.46 -4.01
N ALA A 347 -10.13 35.96 -3.86
CA ALA A 347 -10.41 37.39 -3.72
C ALA A 347 -10.07 37.94 -2.32
N GLY A 348 -9.87 37.06 -1.33
CA GLY A 348 -9.68 37.44 0.08
C GLY A 348 -10.93 38.04 0.71
N GLY A 349 -12.13 37.67 0.25
CA GLY A 349 -13.42 38.19 0.72
C GLY A 349 -14.39 38.58 -0.40
N LEU A 350 -15.51 39.21 -0.03
CA LEU A 350 -16.63 39.56 -0.92
C LEU A 350 -16.58 41.00 -1.48
N GLN A 351 -15.44 41.70 -1.38
CA GLN A 351 -15.38 43.07 -1.88
C GLN A 351 -15.57 43.11 -3.41
N PRO A 352 -16.52 43.90 -3.95
CA PRO A 352 -16.87 43.87 -5.37
C PRO A 352 -15.71 44.15 -6.33
N ASP A 353 -14.74 44.96 -5.92
CA ASP A 353 -13.53 45.28 -6.70
C ASP A 353 -12.52 44.12 -6.77
N ARG A 354 -12.60 43.16 -5.83
CA ARG A 354 -11.68 42.01 -5.74
C ARG A 354 -12.23 40.74 -6.40
N LEU A 355 -13.54 40.54 -6.42
CA LEU A 355 -14.18 39.36 -7.01
C LEU A 355 -13.74 39.05 -8.45
N PRO A 356 -13.58 40.03 -9.36
CA PRO A 356 -13.09 39.75 -10.71
C PRO A 356 -11.70 39.09 -10.73
N ALA A 357 -10.83 39.38 -9.76
CA ALA A 357 -9.53 38.72 -9.63
C ALA A 357 -9.67 37.28 -9.14
N GLY A 358 -10.54 37.03 -8.15
CA GLY A 358 -10.86 35.67 -7.69
C GLY A 358 -11.43 34.78 -8.79
N VAL A 359 -12.36 35.32 -9.60
CA VAL A 359 -12.92 34.59 -10.77
C VAL A 359 -11.84 34.24 -11.79
N ARG A 360 -10.88 35.15 -12.05
CA ARG A 360 -9.77 34.85 -12.96
C ARG A 360 -8.85 33.76 -12.39
N ALA A 361 -8.51 33.85 -11.11
CA ALA A 361 -7.66 32.86 -10.45
C ALA A 361 -8.27 31.45 -10.49
N VAL A 362 -9.59 31.31 -10.28
CA VAL A 362 -10.29 30.01 -10.37
C VAL A 362 -10.34 29.47 -11.81
N ARG A 363 -10.46 30.35 -12.82
CA ARG A 363 -10.34 29.91 -14.22
C ARG A 363 -8.94 29.41 -14.54
N GLU A 364 -7.92 30.13 -14.09
CA GLU A 364 -6.51 29.72 -14.24
C GLU A 364 -6.23 28.40 -13.51
N LEU A 365 -6.89 28.15 -12.37
CA LEU A 365 -6.84 26.86 -11.68
C LEU A 365 -7.38 25.73 -12.56
N TYR A 366 -8.55 25.91 -13.18
CA TYR A 366 -9.12 24.89 -14.07
C TYR A 366 -8.26 24.62 -15.30
N ASP A 367 -7.69 25.67 -15.90
CA ASP A 367 -6.76 25.54 -17.02
C ASP A 367 -5.51 24.74 -16.60
N THR A 368 -4.95 25.07 -15.43
CA THR A 368 -3.79 24.35 -14.85
C THR A 368 -4.11 22.88 -14.58
N MET A 369 -5.28 22.59 -14.01
CA MET A 369 -5.74 21.22 -13.75
C MET A 369 -5.89 20.42 -15.04
N HIS A 370 -6.43 21.03 -16.10
CA HIS A 370 -6.55 20.42 -17.42
C HIS A 370 -5.17 20.07 -17.99
N GLU A 371 -4.25 21.05 -18.01
CA GLU A 371 -2.90 20.85 -18.54
C GLU A 371 -2.14 19.77 -17.77
N ASN A 372 -2.21 19.78 -16.44
CA ASN A 372 -1.47 18.83 -15.62
C ASN A 372 -2.09 17.43 -15.68
N ARG A 373 -3.40 17.31 -15.87
CA ARG A 373 -4.05 16.01 -16.15
C ARG A 373 -3.58 15.43 -17.47
N ILE A 374 -3.49 16.24 -18.52
CA ILE A 374 -2.91 15.81 -19.81
C ILE A 374 -1.48 15.31 -19.62
N LYS A 375 -0.63 16.06 -18.90
CA LYS A 375 0.75 15.65 -18.63
C LYS A 375 0.81 14.30 -17.89
N ARG A 376 -0.04 14.07 -16.89
CA ARG A 376 -0.11 12.78 -16.16
C ARG A 376 -0.57 11.63 -17.05
N LEU A 377 -1.59 11.84 -17.89
CA LEU A 377 -2.06 10.85 -18.85
C LEU A 377 -0.97 10.48 -19.88
N GLN A 378 -0.26 11.47 -20.40
CA GLN A 378 0.88 11.24 -21.31
C GLN A 378 2.02 10.51 -20.61
N GLN A 379 2.29 10.82 -19.33
CA GLN A 379 3.33 10.13 -18.55
C GLN A 379 3.07 8.62 -18.44
N ILE A 380 1.81 8.18 -18.34
CA ILE A 380 1.46 6.75 -18.31
C ILE A 380 1.29 6.14 -19.72
N GLY A 381 1.49 6.93 -20.80
CA GLY A 381 1.57 6.42 -22.17
C GLY A 381 0.32 6.62 -23.04
N PHE A 382 -0.63 7.47 -22.64
CA PHE A 382 -1.70 7.93 -23.53
C PHE A 382 -1.17 8.85 -24.63
N SER A 383 -1.81 8.82 -25.81
CA SER A 383 -1.52 9.76 -26.88
C SER A 383 -1.95 11.18 -26.48
N SER A 384 -1.43 12.20 -27.17
CA SER A 384 -1.87 13.58 -26.93
C SER A 384 -3.37 13.76 -27.18
N GLU A 385 -3.90 13.10 -28.21
CA GLU A 385 -5.33 13.16 -28.57
C GLU A 385 -6.21 12.49 -27.49
N ASP A 386 -5.85 11.28 -27.06
CA ASP A 386 -6.58 10.58 -26.00
C ASP A 386 -6.52 11.34 -24.68
N SER A 387 -5.36 11.92 -24.37
CA SER A 387 -5.17 12.69 -23.13
C SER A 387 -6.05 13.94 -23.12
N GLU A 388 -6.13 14.65 -24.25
CA GLU A 388 -6.99 15.82 -24.42
C GLU A 388 -8.46 15.42 -24.25
N HIS A 389 -8.91 14.38 -24.96
CA HIS A 389 -10.30 13.92 -24.90
C HIS A 389 -10.69 13.46 -23.50
N LEU A 390 -9.84 12.67 -22.83
CA LEU A 390 -10.07 12.21 -21.46
C LEU A 390 -10.10 13.38 -20.47
N SER A 391 -9.22 14.37 -20.65
CA SER A 391 -9.19 15.53 -19.77
C SER A 391 -10.43 16.41 -19.92
N GLN A 392 -10.91 16.62 -21.14
CA GLN A 392 -12.16 17.35 -21.40
C GLN A 392 -13.39 16.62 -20.87
N SER A 393 -13.36 15.28 -20.87
CA SER A 393 -14.44 14.43 -20.34
C SER A 393 -14.42 14.33 -18.81
N HIS A 394 -13.32 14.72 -18.17
CA HIS A 394 -13.19 14.66 -16.73
C HIS A 394 -14.17 15.64 -16.08
N THR A 395 -14.98 15.13 -15.15
CA THR A 395 -16.02 15.93 -14.52
C THR A 395 -15.46 17.10 -13.72
N PRO A 396 -16.23 18.20 -13.58
CA PRO A 396 -15.77 19.38 -12.87
C PRO A 396 -15.69 19.22 -11.33
N ASN A 397 -16.03 18.05 -10.78
CA ASN A 397 -16.08 17.82 -9.33
C ASN A 397 -14.73 17.50 -8.67
N PHE A 398 -13.61 17.82 -9.34
CA PHE A 398 -12.23 17.66 -8.87
C PHE A 398 -11.76 16.21 -8.56
N MET A 399 -12.67 15.22 -8.45
CA MET A 399 -12.41 13.75 -8.31
C MET A 399 -13.40 12.88 -9.08
#